data_AF-A0A519XYL2-F1
#
_entry.id   AF-A0A519XYL2-F1
#
_cell.length_a   1.000
_cell.length_b   1.000
_cell.length_c   1.000
_cell.angle_alpha   90.00
_cell.angle_beta   90.00
_cell.angle_gamma   90.00
#
_symmetry.space_group_name_H-M   'P 1'
#
loop_
_entity.id
_entity.type
_entity.pdbx_description
1 polymer ?
#
loop_
_entity_poly.entity_id
_entity_poly.type
_entity_poly.pdbx_seq_one_letter_code
_entity_poly.pdbx_strand_id
1 'polypeptide(L)'
;MLRTLLADCLALFFPQACLACQEPLAAGETHLCTACRIELPYTDYHRLPPAQNPLNRRFWGRLPVQHVLSYLRFVRHGRVQQLMHQLKYQGQSQVGNALGQLYGAELRAAGLGAEFDLIVPVPLHRRKLA
;
A
#
# COMPACT_ATOMS: atom_id res chain seq x y z
N MET A 1 -5.81 -25.71 -21.43
CA MET A 1 -6.14 -26.75 -20.45
C MET A 1 -4.91 -27.43 -19.84
N LEU A 2 -3.96 -27.99 -20.61
CA LEU A 2 -2.74 -28.58 -19.99
C LEU A 2 -1.84 -27.58 -19.25
N ARG A 3 -1.72 -26.34 -19.75
CA ARG A 3 -0.91 -25.30 -19.10
C ARG A 3 -1.43 -24.88 -17.72
N THR A 4 -2.74 -24.81 -17.54
CA THR A 4 -3.36 -24.48 -16.25
C THR A 4 -3.14 -25.61 -15.25
N LEU A 5 -3.32 -26.86 -15.65
CA LEU A 5 -3.06 -28.03 -14.78
C LEU A 5 -1.60 -28.12 -14.34
N LEU A 6 -0.64 -27.85 -15.23
CA LEU A 6 0.78 -27.79 -14.89
C LEU A 6 1.10 -26.62 -13.95
N ALA A 7 0.48 -25.45 -14.15
CA ALA A 7 0.64 -24.32 -13.25
C ALA A 7 0.06 -24.59 -11.86
N ASP A 8 -1.11 -25.25 -11.78
CA ASP A 8 -1.73 -25.65 -10.52
C ASP A 8 -0.90 -26.70 -9.78
N CYS A 9 -0.32 -27.67 -10.51
CA CYS A 9 0.63 -28.63 -9.94
C CYS A 9 1.90 -27.95 -9.41
N LEU A 10 2.45 -26.96 -10.12
CA LEU A 10 3.62 -26.20 -9.66
C LEU A 10 3.29 -25.30 -8.47
N ALA A 11 2.08 -24.74 -8.41
CA ALA A 11 1.61 -23.90 -7.30
C ALA A 11 1.47 -24.68 -5.98
N LEU A 12 1.27 -26.01 -6.03
CA LEU A 12 1.32 -26.88 -4.85
C LEU A 12 2.74 -26.94 -4.23
N PHE A 13 3.78 -26.86 -5.06
CA PHE A 13 5.18 -26.92 -4.60
C PHE A 13 5.78 -25.52 -4.35
N PHE A 14 5.33 -24.50 -5.09
CA PHE A 14 5.82 -23.13 -5.01
C PHE A 14 4.65 -22.12 -5.02
N PRO A 15 3.86 -22.05 -3.94
CA PRO A 15 2.77 -21.10 -3.86
C PRO A 15 3.31 -19.67 -3.84
N GLN A 16 2.63 -18.76 -4.53
CA GLN A 16 2.91 -17.33 -4.38
C GLN A 16 2.50 -16.92 -2.97
N ALA A 17 3.44 -16.40 -2.20
CA ALA A 17 3.19 -15.97 -0.84
C ALA A 17 2.67 -14.52 -0.79
N CYS A 18 1.78 -14.23 0.15
CA CYS A 18 1.31 -12.90 0.44
C CYS A 18 2.46 -12.02 0.93
N LEU A 19 2.60 -10.82 0.35
CA LEU A 19 3.67 -9.87 0.71
C LEU A 19 3.56 -9.35 2.15
N ALA A 20 2.41 -9.53 2.82
CA ALA A 20 2.19 -9.11 4.21
C ALA A 20 2.36 -10.25 5.23
N CYS A 21 1.60 -11.35 5.10
CA CYS A 21 1.59 -12.44 6.08
C CYS A 21 2.46 -13.65 5.68
N GLN A 22 3.00 -13.69 4.46
CA GLN A 22 3.77 -14.83 3.92
C GLN A 22 2.97 -16.14 3.79
N GLU A 23 1.64 -16.10 3.94
CA GLU A 23 0.76 -17.23 3.67
C GLU A 23 0.52 -17.40 2.15
N PRO A 24 0.24 -18.62 1.67
CA PRO A 24 -0.04 -18.88 0.27
C PRO A 24 -1.29 -18.12 -0.20
N LEU A 25 -1.18 -17.46 -1.36
CA LEU A 25 -2.27 -16.75 -2.01
C LEU A 25 -3.26 -17.72 -2.65
N ALA A 26 -4.55 -17.42 -2.54
CA ALA A 26 -5.61 -18.16 -3.22
C ALA A 26 -5.65 -17.81 -4.72
N ALA A 27 -6.29 -18.68 -5.51
CA ALA A 27 -6.47 -18.43 -6.94
C ALA A 27 -7.21 -17.10 -7.18
N GLY A 28 -6.57 -16.19 -7.91
CA GLY A 28 -7.08 -14.84 -8.19
C GLY A 28 -6.54 -13.73 -7.29
N GLU A 29 -5.80 -14.07 -6.23
CA GLU A 29 -5.06 -13.09 -5.43
C GLU A 29 -3.66 -12.88 -6.02
N THR A 30 -3.22 -11.63 -6.15
CA THR A 30 -1.97 -11.30 -6.87
C THR A 30 -0.80 -10.85 -5.99
N HIS A 31 -1.07 -10.22 -4.84
CA HIS A 31 -0.01 -9.64 -3.98
C HIS A 31 -0.33 -9.68 -2.48
N LEU A 32 -1.59 -9.46 -2.13
CA LEU A 32 -2.08 -9.46 -0.76
C LEU A 32 -3.26 -10.41 -0.67
N CYS A 33 -3.25 -11.28 0.34
CA CYS A 33 -4.40 -12.12 0.64
C CYS A 33 -5.58 -11.27 1.13
N THR A 34 -6.78 -11.80 0.96
CA THR A 34 -8.02 -11.11 1.34
C THR A 34 -8.04 -10.75 2.82
N ALA A 35 -7.56 -11.63 3.71
CA ALA A 35 -7.45 -11.36 5.14
C ALA A 35 -6.53 -10.17 5.44
N CYS A 36 -5.36 -10.10 4.78
CA CYS A 36 -4.48 -8.93 4.89
C CYS A 36 -5.15 -7.66 4.38
N ARG A 37 -5.87 -7.72 3.26
CA ARG A 37 -6.58 -6.55 2.74
C ARG A 37 -7.64 -6.01 3.71
N ILE A 38 -8.28 -6.85 4.50
CA ILE A 38 -9.31 -6.42 5.46
C ILE A 38 -8.68 -5.91 6.76
N GLU A 39 -7.65 -6.58 7.26
CA GLU A 39 -7.07 -6.30 8.59
C GLU A 39 -5.97 -5.22 8.58
N LEU A 40 -5.58 -4.72 7.41
CA LEU A 40 -4.62 -3.64 7.33
C LEU A 40 -5.14 -2.41 8.10
N PRO A 41 -4.28 -1.72 8.88
CA PRO A 41 -4.70 -0.62 9.74
C PRO A 41 -4.90 0.66 8.91
N TYR A 42 -6.03 0.76 8.21
CA TYR A 42 -6.42 1.93 7.44
C TYR A 42 -6.66 3.15 8.35
N THR A 43 -6.32 4.33 7.85
CA THR A 43 -6.54 5.58 8.61
C THR A 43 -7.76 6.37 8.19
N ASP A 44 -8.25 6.14 6.96
CA ASP A 44 -9.40 6.83 6.35
C ASP A 44 -9.36 8.37 6.40
N TYR A 45 -8.17 8.96 6.58
CA TYR A 45 -7.99 10.41 6.66
C TYR A 45 -8.36 11.16 5.37
N HIS A 46 -8.45 10.45 4.25
CA HIS A 46 -8.94 10.98 2.98
C HIS A 46 -10.44 11.25 2.97
N ARG A 47 -11.20 10.68 3.91
CA ARG A 47 -12.65 10.89 4.07
C ARG A 47 -12.97 12.00 5.07
N LEU A 48 -11.98 12.44 5.85
CA LEU A 48 -12.18 13.43 6.90
C LEU A 48 -11.98 14.86 6.36
N PRO A 49 -12.79 15.83 6.80
CA PRO A 49 -12.54 17.23 6.53
C PRO A 49 -11.16 17.69 7.04
N PRO A 50 -10.51 18.66 6.38
CA PRO A 50 -9.16 19.08 6.76
C PRO A 50 -9.00 19.49 8.23
N ALA A 51 -10.01 20.15 8.83
CA ALA A 51 -9.98 20.57 10.23
C ALA A 51 -10.01 19.41 11.24
N GLN A 52 -10.56 18.25 10.85
CA GLN A 52 -10.69 17.08 11.72
C GLN A 52 -9.54 16.09 11.55
N ASN A 53 -8.74 16.24 10.49
CA ASN A 53 -7.63 15.36 10.22
C ASN A 53 -6.47 15.61 11.22
N PRO A 54 -6.09 14.62 12.05
CA PRO A 54 -5.04 14.79 13.05
C PRO A 54 -3.66 15.05 12.43
N LEU A 55 -3.43 14.63 11.19
CA LEU A 55 -2.18 14.90 10.50
C LEU A 55 -2.08 16.35 10.04
N ASN A 56 -3.19 16.98 9.63
CA ASN A 56 -3.20 18.40 9.25
C ASN A 56 -2.71 19.30 10.37
N ARG A 57 -3.03 18.96 11.63
CA ARG A 57 -2.59 19.73 12.81
C ARG A 57 -1.07 19.88 12.90
N ARG A 58 -0.30 18.94 12.35
CA ARG A 58 1.17 18.98 12.39
C ARG A 58 1.77 20.01 11.43
N PHE A 59 1.02 20.42 10.42
CA PHE A 59 1.44 21.37 9.39
C PHE A 59 0.94 22.80 9.66
N TRP A 60 0.02 22.98 10.61
CA TRP A 60 -0.50 24.29 10.99
C TRP A 60 0.63 25.26 11.38
N GLY A 61 0.62 26.44 10.74
CA GLY A 61 1.61 27.49 10.94
C GLY A 61 3.00 27.20 10.35
N ARG A 62 3.22 26.03 9.72
CA ARG A 62 4.51 25.67 9.12
C ARG A 62 4.48 25.74 7.60
N LEU A 63 3.45 25.17 6.98
CA LEU A 63 3.31 25.11 5.53
C LEU A 63 1.83 25.11 5.16
N PRO A 64 1.41 25.93 4.17
CA PRO A 64 0.06 25.83 3.63
C PRO A 64 -0.05 24.52 2.83
N VAL A 65 -0.88 23.60 3.31
CA VAL A 65 -1.15 22.30 2.68
C VAL A 65 -2.65 22.14 2.50
N GLN A 66 -3.08 21.69 1.33
CA GLN A 66 -4.49 21.47 1.02
C GLN A 66 -4.97 20.11 1.55
N HIS A 67 -4.19 19.05 1.32
CA HIS A 67 -4.49 17.70 1.77
C HIS A 67 -3.28 17.09 2.48
N VAL A 68 -3.51 16.50 3.66
CA VAL A 68 -2.51 15.69 4.37
C VAL A 68 -3.09 14.31 4.59
N LEU A 69 -2.64 13.36 3.78
CA LEU A 69 -3.24 12.05 3.68
C LEU A 69 -2.27 10.97 4.14
N SER A 70 -2.81 9.87 4.67
CA SER A 70 -2.07 8.66 4.97
C SER A 70 -2.95 7.48 4.61
N TYR A 71 -2.40 6.46 3.99
CA TYR A 71 -3.18 5.26 3.69
C TYR A 71 -3.26 4.33 4.90
N LEU A 72 -2.09 3.97 5.44
CA LEU A 72 -1.93 2.97 6.50
C LEU A 72 -1.25 3.56 7.72
N ARG A 73 -1.61 3.05 8.90
CA ARG A 73 -0.90 3.31 10.15
C ARG A 73 0.24 2.32 10.31
N PHE A 74 1.43 2.84 10.62
CA PHE A 74 2.55 1.97 10.95
C PHE A 74 2.42 1.43 12.38
N VAL A 75 2.43 0.11 12.53
CA VAL A 75 2.42 -0.59 13.81
C VAL A 75 3.67 -1.47 13.89
N ARG A 76 4.40 -1.40 15.00
CA ARG A 76 5.59 -2.23 15.23
C ARG A 76 5.17 -3.70 15.27
N HIS A 77 5.96 -4.57 14.64
CA HIS A 77 5.70 -6.01 14.47
C HIS A 77 4.39 -6.32 13.72
N GLY A 78 3.85 -5.34 12.99
CA GLY A 78 2.63 -5.50 12.19
C GLY A 78 2.89 -5.78 10.71
N ARG A 79 1.84 -6.15 9.99
CA ARG A 79 1.87 -6.42 8.55
C ARG A 79 2.37 -5.24 7.72
N VAL A 80 2.05 -4.01 8.12
CA VAL A 80 2.56 -2.79 7.47
C VAL A 80 4.08 -2.69 7.57
N GLN A 81 4.68 -3.06 8.71
CA GLN A 81 6.13 -3.05 8.86
C GLN A 81 6.77 -4.06 7.91
N GLN A 82 6.19 -5.26 7.78
CA GLN A 82 6.67 -6.28 6.86
C GLN A 82 6.63 -5.80 5.40
N LEU A 83 5.50 -5.22 4.97
CA LEU A 83 5.35 -4.63 3.64
C LEU A 83 6.40 -3.54 3.38
N MET A 84 6.59 -2.62 4.33
CA MET A 84 7.57 -1.55 4.21
C MET A 84 9.01 -2.09 4.19
N HIS A 85 9.30 -3.16 4.93
CA HIS A 85 10.61 -3.79 4.92
C HIS A 85 10.92 -4.43 3.56
N GLN A 86 9.97 -5.18 3.01
CA GLN A 86 10.12 -5.79 1.68
C GLN A 86 10.32 -4.73 0.58
N LEU A 87 9.53 -3.65 0.62
CA LEU A 87 9.65 -2.55 -0.33
C LEU A 87 11.02 -1.84 -0.22
N LYS A 88 11.46 -1.51 1.00
CA LYS A 88 12.65 -0.67 1.22
C LYS A 88 13.97 -1.43 1.04
N TYR A 89 14.00 -2.71 1.41
CA TYR A 89 15.26 -3.47 1.56
C TYR A 89 15.35 -4.72 0.70
N GLN A 90 14.22 -5.35 0.32
CA GLN A 90 14.22 -6.57 -0.49
C GLN A 90 13.94 -6.33 -1.97
N GLY A 91 13.86 -5.07 -2.40
CA GLY A 91 13.63 -4.71 -3.81
C GLY A 91 12.23 -5.05 -4.32
N GLN A 92 11.28 -5.38 -3.43
CA GLN A 92 9.92 -5.78 -3.81
C GLN A 92 9.06 -4.56 -4.16
N SER A 93 9.32 -3.98 -5.34
CA SER A 93 8.58 -2.84 -5.89
C SER A 93 7.08 -3.12 -6.09
N GLN A 94 6.71 -4.40 -6.25
CA GLN A 94 5.32 -4.85 -6.36
C GLN A 94 4.46 -4.43 -5.16
N VAL A 95 5.05 -4.35 -3.96
CA VAL A 95 4.35 -3.82 -2.76
C VAL A 95 3.88 -2.39 -3.00
N GLY A 96 4.72 -1.54 -3.60
CA GLY A 96 4.39 -0.16 -3.91
C GLY A 96 3.24 -0.06 -4.91
N ASN A 97 3.29 -0.88 -5.97
CA ASN A 97 2.23 -0.94 -6.98
C ASN A 97 0.90 -1.42 -6.38
N ALA A 98 0.93 -2.49 -5.59
CA ALA A 98 -0.26 -3.04 -4.95
C ALA A 98 -0.93 -2.03 -4.00
N LEU A 99 -0.13 -1.41 -3.12
CA LEU A 99 -0.66 -0.39 -2.20
C LEU A 99 -1.12 0.87 -2.94
N GLY A 100 -0.42 1.28 -3.98
CA GLY A 100 -0.78 2.42 -4.82
C GLY A 100 -2.09 2.22 -5.58
N GLN A 101 -2.31 1.02 -6.14
CA GLN A 101 -3.56 0.67 -6.82
C GLN A 101 -4.74 0.66 -5.83
N LEU A 102 -4.57 0.04 -4.66
CA LEU A 102 -5.60 0.01 -3.63
C LEU A 102 -5.95 1.42 -3.15
N TYR A 103 -4.95 2.23 -2.82
CA TYR A 103 -5.21 3.56 -2.30
C TYR A 103 -5.72 4.53 -3.36
N GLY A 104 -5.20 4.43 -4.60
CA GLY A 104 -5.68 5.23 -5.72
C GLY A 104 -7.16 4.98 -6.02
N ALA A 105 -7.63 3.74 -5.86
CA ALA A 105 -9.06 3.42 -5.98
C ALA A 105 -9.89 4.10 -4.87
N GLU A 106 -9.44 4.06 -3.62
CA GLU A 106 -10.08 4.75 -2.48
C GLU A 106 -10.11 6.27 -2.68
N LEU A 107 -9.00 6.88 -3.10
CA LEU A 107 -8.93 8.32 -3.37
C LEU A 107 -9.88 8.73 -4.50
N ARG A 108 -9.96 7.93 -5.57
CA ARG A 108 -10.91 8.18 -6.66
C ARG A 108 -12.35 8.10 -6.17
N ALA A 109 -12.69 7.08 -5.38
CA ALA A 109 -14.02 6.93 -4.79
C ALA A 109 -14.38 8.09 -3.85
N ALA A 110 -13.39 8.68 -3.18
CA ALA A 110 -13.54 9.85 -2.33
C ALA A 110 -13.57 11.19 -3.11
N GLY A 111 -13.57 11.16 -4.44
CA GLY A 111 -13.63 12.36 -5.29
C GLY A 111 -12.28 13.05 -5.53
N LEU A 112 -11.17 12.51 -5.04
CA LEU A 112 -9.82 13.09 -5.16
C LEU A 112 -9.09 12.64 -6.45
N GLY A 113 -9.79 12.02 -7.40
CA GLY A 113 -9.18 11.41 -8.58
C GLY A 113 -8.57 12.40 -9.57
N ALA A 114 -8.98 13.67 -9.55
CA ALA A 114 -8.52 14.71 -10.46
C ALA A 114 -7.73 15.83 -9.76
N GLU A 115 -7.42 15.65 -8.47
CA GLU A 115 -6.77 16.69 -7.64
C GLU A 115 -5.25 16.72 -7.75
N PHE A 116 -4.63 15.72 -8.41
CA PHE A 116 -3.18 15.55 -8.40
C PHE A 116 -2.62 15.44 -9.83
N ASP A 117 -1.74 16.36 -10.22
CA ASP A 117 -1.08 16.38 -11.53
C ASP A 117 0.21 15.55 -11.56
N LEU A 118 0.93 15.48 -10.43
CA LEU A 118 2.26 14.88 -10.34
C LEU A 118 2.47 14.14 -9.03
N ILE A 119 3.21 13.03 -9.10
CA ILE A 119 3.69 12.28 -7.94
C ILE A 119 5.20 12.49 -7.84
N VAL A 120 5.65 13.14 -6.77
CA VAL A 120 7.07 13.34 -6.48
C VAL A 120 7.48 12.47 -5.29
N PRO A 121 8.31 11.43 -5.48
CA PRO A 121 8.77 10.61 -4.37
C PRO A 121 9.81 11.37 -3.53
N VAL A 122 9.70 11.28 -2.21
CA VAL A 122 10.72 11.81 -1.28
C VAL A 122 11.69 10.68 -0.92
N PRO A 123 12.96 10.73 -1.37
CA PRO A 123 13.91 9.65 -1.14
C PRO A 123 14.34 9.60 0.32
N LEU A 124 14.49 8.39 0.86
CA LEU A 124 14.99 8.17 2.23
C LEU A 124 16.47 8.54 2.39
N HIS A 125 17.24 8.48 1.30
CA HIS A 125 18.67 8.77 1.29
C HIS A 125 19.07 9.29 -0.09
N ARG A 126 20.07 10.18 -0.16
CA ARG A 126 20.56 10.78 -1.41
C ARG A 126 20.92 9.74 -2.49
N ARG A 127 21.42 8.57 -2.08
CA ARG A 127 21.74 7.44 -2.97
C ARG A 127 20.52 6.80 -3.67
N LYS A 128 19.31 7.09 -3.22
CA LYS A 128 18.04 6.61 -3.82
C LYS A 128 17.28 7.74 -4.51
N LEU A 129 17.97 8.80 -4.94
CA LEU A 129 17.42 9.75 -5.90
C LEU A 129 17.20 9.01 -7.22
N ALA A 130 15.94 8.99 -7.67
CA ALA A 130 15.55 8.46 -8.98
C ALA A 130 16.01 9.41 -10.10
#